data_AF-A0A8R1E487-F1
#
_entry.id   AF-A0A8R1E487-F1
#
_cell.length_a   1.000
_cell.length_b   1.000
_cell.length_c   1.000
_cell.angle_alpha   90.00
_cell.angle_beta   90.00
_cell.angle_gamma   90.00
#
_symmetry.space_group_name_H-M   'P 1'
#
loop_
_entity.id
_entity.type
_entity.pdbx_description
1 polymer ?
#
loop_
_entity_poly.entity_id
_entity_poly.type
_entity_poly.pdbx_seq_one_letter_code
_entity_poly.pdbx_strand_id
1 'polypeptide(L)'
;MTTEFLNSVWTFSFHPHRLCLKVGSVVMLLRHLDVSSGMYNGTRLIVKELQWKCIFCTFATGSNKGKNTIVPRITCYKDKNL
;
A
#
# COMPACT_ATOMS: atom_id res chain seq x y z
N MET A 1 30.15 6.08 -6.55
CA MET A 1 29.07 5.33 -7.21
C MET A 1 28.87 4.04 -6.41
N THR A 2 28.22 4.18 -5.25
CA THR A 2 28.03 3.10 -4.28
C THR A 2 26.61 2.59 -4.47
N THR A 3 26.49 1.41 -5.06
CA THR A 3 25.24 0.66 -5.07
C THR A 3 24.90 0.38 -3.61
N GLU A 4 23.92 1.08 -3.05
CA GLU A 4 23.45 0.84 -1.69
C GLU A 4 23.13 -0.65 -1.56
N PHE A 5 23.71 -1.29 -0.54
CA PHE A 5 23.58 -2.73 -0.25
C PHE A 5 22.11 -3.22 -0.25
N LEU A 6 21.18 -2.31 0.07
CA LEU A 6 19.73 -2.52 0.00
C LEU A 6 19.20 -2.87 -1.41
N ASN A 7 19.86 -2.46 -2.49
CA ASN A 7 19.48 -2.81 -3.86
C ASN A 7 20.10 -4.15 -4.32
N SER A 8 21.06 -4.71 -3.58
CA SER A 8 21.68 -6.00 -3.90
C SER A 8 21.04 -7.18 -3.17
N VAL A 9 20.10 -6.93 -2.26
CA VAL A 9 19.32 -8.01 -1.63
C VAL A 9 18.26 -8.45 -2.63
N TRP A 10 18.58 -9.50 -3.39
CA TRP A 10 17.62 -10.24 -4.21
C TRP A 10 16.41 -10.61 -3.34
N THR A 11 15.31 -9.88 -3.56
CA THR A 11 14.10 -10.07 -2.77
C THR A 11 13.37 -11.32 -3.25
N PHE A 12 13.74 -12.46 -2.65
CA PHE A 12 12.78 -13.54 -2.43
C PHE A 12 11.57 -13.08 -1.56
N SER A 13 11.48 -11.80 -1.17
CA SER A 13 10.54 -11.25 -0.18
C SER A 13 9.15 -10.87 -0.72
N PHE A 14 8.87 -11.04 -2.01
CA PHE A 14 7.50 -11.14 -2.52
C PHE A 14 7.10 -12.63 -2.63
N HIS A 15 7.14 -13.37 -1.52
CA HIS A 15 6.31 -14.57 -1.43
C HIS A 15 4.85 -14.14 -1.63
N PRO A 16 3.97 -14.99 -2.19
CA PRO A 16 2.55 -14.68 -2.36
C PRO A 16 1.89 -14.56 -0.98
N HIS A 17 2.15 -13.44 -0.31
CA HIS A 17 1.56 -13.10 0.97
C HIS A 17 0.14 -12.66 0.66
N ARG A 18 -0.77 -13.62 0.78
CA ARG A 18 -2.21 -13.40 0.66
C ARG A 18 -2.62 -12.39 1.73
N LEU A 19 -2.85 -11.14 1.31
CA LEU A 19 -3.37 -10.10 2.18
C LEU A 19 -4.89 -10.23 2.26
N CYS A 20 -5.38 -10.80 3.36
CA CYS A 20 -6.81 -10.84 3.68
C CYS A 20 -7.19 -9.58 4.45
N LEU A 21 -8.04 -8.73 3.86
CA LEU A 21 -8.52 -7.51 4.48
C LEU A 21 -9.94 -7.69 5.03
N LYS A 22 -10.25 -6.94 6.08
CA LYS A 22 -11.60 -6.86 6.67
C LYS A 22 -12.04 -5.41 6.78
N VAL A 23 -13.32 -5.13 6.58
CA VAL A 23 -13.91 -3.82 6.88
C VAL A 23 -13.67 -3.47 8.36
N GLY A 24 -13.26 -2.23 8.62
CA GLY A 24 -12.89 -1.71 9.94
C GLY A 24 -11.43 -1.96 10.34
N SER A 25 -10.68 -2.79 9.59
CA SER A 25 -9.25 -2.99 9.87
C SER A 25 -8.40 -1.77 9.50
N VAL A 26 -7.34 -1.54 10.26
CA VAL A 26 -6.33 -0.52 9.95
C VAL A 26 -5.28 -1.13 9.04
N VAL A 27 -5.02 -0.49 7.90
CA VAL A 27 -3.98 -0.85 6.93
C VAL A 27 -2.96 0.28 6.79
N MET A 28 -1.75 -0.06 6.37
CA MET A 28 -0.69 0.92 6.13
C MET A 28 -0.24 0.83 4.67
N LEU A 29 -0.07 1.99 4.03
CA LEU A 29 0.54 2.05 2.71
C LEU A 29 2.04 1.76 2.82
N LEU A 30 2.54 0.85 1.98
CA LEU A 30 3.97 0.49 1.91
C LEU A 30 4.71 1.21 0.78
N ARG A 31 3.99 2.00 -0.03
CA ARG A 31 4.53 2.74 -1.18
C ARG A 31 3.76 4.04 -1.38
N HIS A 32 4.39 4.99 -2.04
CA HIS A 32 3.74 6.25 -2.44
C HIS A 32 2.74 5.95 -3.55
N LEU A 33 1.50 6.42 -3.38
CA LEU A 33 0.44 6.28 -4.38
C LEU A 33 0.04 7.64 -4.93
N ASP A 34 -0.20 8.60 -4.03
CA ASP A 34 -0.56 9.97 -4.37
C ASP A 34 -0.11 10.88 -3.22
N VAL A 35 1.11 11.41 -3.34
CA VAL A 35 1.72 12.24 -2.29
C VAL A 35 0.94 13.54 -2.11
N SER A 36 0.43 14.14 -3.20
CA SER A 36 -0.42 15.33 -3.17
C SER A 36 -1.66 15.15 -2.32
N SER A 37 -2.27 13.96 -2.36
CA SER A 37 -3.45 13.62 -1.56
C SER A 37 -3.12 13.05 -0.17
N GLY A 38 -1.84 13.00 0.23
CA GLY A 38 -1.40 12.48 1.52
C GLY A 38 -1.29 10.94 1.60
N MET A 39 -1.25 10.26 0.45
CA MET A 39 -1.09 8.81 0.33
C MET A 39 0.39 8.45 0.11
N TYR A 40 1.20 8.70 1.13
CA TYR A 40 2.62 8.36 1.19
C TYR A 40 2.85 7.10 2.04
N ASN A 41 4.10 6.64 2.08
CA ASN A 41 4.47 5.41 2.77
C ASN A 41 4.32 5.62 4.28
N GLY A 42 3.73 4.65 4.98
CA GLY A 42 3.40 4.78 6.39
C GLY A 42 2.03 5.42 6.67
N THR A 43 1.33 5.96 5.68
CA THR A 43 -0.04 6.45 5.86
C THR A 43 -0.94 5.31 6.33
N ARG A 44 -1.62 5.51 7.47
CA ARG A 44 -2.55 4.54 8.06
C ARG A 44 -3.98 4.88 7.67
N LEU A 45 -4.69 3.88 7.17
CA LEU A 45 -6.05 3.98 6.65
C LEU A 45 -6.94 2.96 7.35
N ILE A 46 -8.22 3.27 7.53
CA ILE A 46 -9.26 2.36 8.02
C ILE A 46 -10.06 1.89 6.81
N VAL A 47 -10.16 0.58 6.60
CA VAL A 47 -10.95 0.00 5.51
C VAL A 47 -12.43 0.26 5.76
N LYS A 48 -13.11 0.92 4.83
CA LYS A 48 -14.56 1.15 4.85
C LYS A 48 -15.29 0.12 3.99
N GLU A 49 -14.74 -0.20 2.82
CA GLU A 49 -15.38 -1.10 1.87
C GLU A 49 -14.33 -1.77 0.97
N LEU A 50 -14.58 -3.03 0.61
CA LEU A 50 -13.71 -3.82 -0.26
C LEU A 50 -14.43 -4.05 -1.58
N GLN A 51 -13.89 -3.47 -2.66
CA GLN A 51 -14.41 -3.61 -4.00
C GLN A 51 -13.48 -4.47 -4.88
N TRP A 52 -13.95 -4.83 -6.07
CA TRP A 52 -13.18 -5.68 -6.98
C TRP A 52 -11.86 -5.02 -7.41
N LYS A 53 -11.87 -3.74 -7.76
CA LYS A 53 -10.70 -3.01 -8.27
C LYS A 53 -10.05 -2.06 -7.27
N CYS A 54 -10.70 -1.77 -6.15
CA CYS A 54 -10.24 -0.78 -5.19
C CYS A 54 -10.67 -1.11 -3.76
N ILE A 55 -10.11 -0.38 -2.82
CA ILE A 55 -10.41 -0.45 -1.41
C ILE A 55 -10.77 0.97 -0.98
N PHE A 56 -11.99 1.16 -0.49
CA PHE A 56 -12.41 2.43 0.07
C PHE A 56 -11.92 2.52 1.52
N CYS A 57 -11.32 3.65 1.83
CA CYS A 57 -10.59 3.86 3.06
C CYS A 57 -10.89 5.24 3.65
N THR A 58 -10.70 5.37 4.95
CA THR A 58 -10.67 6.66 5.64
C THR A 58 -9.31 6.85 6.29
N PHE A 59 -8.73 8.06 6.26
CA PHE A 59 -7.47 8.32 6.96
C PHE A 59 -7.65 8.15 8.47
N ALA A 60 -6.81 7.30 9.07
CA ALA A 60 -6.88 7.00 10.51
C ALA A 60 -6.27 8.12 11.36
N THR A 61 -5.23 8.78 10.84
CA THR A 61 -4.36 9.72 11.57
C THR A 61 -3.90 10.87 10.68
N GLY A 62 -3.27 11.88 11.28
CA GLY A 62 -2.67 13.02 10.57
C GLY A 62 -3.69 14.07 10.11
N SER A 63 -3.23 15.00 9.28
CA SER A 63 -3.98 16.19 8.84
C SER A 63 -5.22 15.86 8.01
N ASN A 64 -5.25 14.67 7.39
CA ASN A 64 -6.38 14.19 6.60
C ASN A 64 -7.31 13.25 7.38
N LYS A 65 -7.12 13.07 8.69
CA LYS A 65 -7.92 12.17 9.52
C LYS A 65 -9.43 12.37 9.28
N GLY A 66 -10.14 11.26 9.08
CA GLY A 66 -11.58 11.27 8.81
C GLY A 66 -11.98 11.53 7.36
N LYS A 67 -11.06 12.00 6.50
CA LYS A 67 -11.34 12.11 5.05
C LYS A 67 -11.31 10.73 4.39
N ASN A 68 -12.11 10.58 3.34
CA ASN A 68 -12.17 9.36 2.56
C ASN A 68 -11.16 9.38 1.42
N THR A 69 -10.68 8.20 1.06
CA THR A 69 -9.79 7.98 -0.09
C THR A 69 -10.01 6.59 -0.68
N ILE A 70 -9.46 6.36 -1.86
CA ILE A 70 -9.57 5.10 -2.60
C ILE A 70 -8.15 4.59 -2.87
N VAL A 71 -7.89 3.35 -2.47
CA VAL A 71 -6.65 2.65 -2.80
C VAL A 71 -6.93 1.65 -3.92
N PRO A 72 -6.30 1.77 -5.10
CA PRO A 72 -6.45 0.77 -6.15
C PRO A 72 -5.83 -0.57 -5.73
N ARG A 73 -6.47 -1.68 -6.11
CA ARG A 73 -5.87 -3.02 -5.97
C ARG A 73 -4.85 -3.22 -7.08
N ILE A 74 -3.58 -2.96 -6.76
CA ILE A 74 -2.47 -3.10 -7.69
C ILE A 74 -1.91 -4.51 -7.57
N THR A 75 -2.05 -5.31 -8.64
CA THR A 75 -1.38 -6.62 -8.73
C THR A 75 0.11 -6.40 -8.98
N CYS A 76 0.95 -6.96 -8.11
CA CYS A 76 2.39 -6.99 -8.37
C CYS A 76 2.66 -8.18 -9.30
N TYR A 77 2.95 -7.91 -10.56
CA TYR A 77 3.44 -8.93 -11.48
C TYR A 77 4.90 -9.22 -11.13
N LYS A 78 5.29 -10.50 -11.15
CA LYS A 78 6.72 -10.84 -11.20
C LYS A 78 7.22 -10.39 -12.57
N ASP A 79 8.24 -9.55 -12.58
CA ASP A 79 9.00 -9.32 -13.80
C ASP A 79 9.65 -10.65 -14.20
N LYS A 80 9.47 -11.07 -15.46
CA LYS A 80 10.00 -12.35 -15.99
C LYS A 80 11.39 -12.19 -16.63
N ASN A 81 12.00 -11.00 -16.58
CA ASN A 81 13.27 -10.69 -17.24
C ASN A 81 14.42 -10.41 -16.25
N LEU A 82 14.51 -11.23 -15.20
CA LEU A 82 15.69 -11.35 -14.35
C LEU A 82 16.20 -12.79 -14.40
#